data_AF-A0A935EXQ2-F1
#
_entry.id   AF-A0A935EXQ2-F1
#
_cell.length_a   1.000
_cell.length_b   1.000
_cell.length_c   1.000
_cell.angle_alpha   90.00
_cell.angle_beta   90.00
_cell.angle_gamma   90.00
#
_symmetry.space_group_name_H-M   'P 1'
#
loop_
_entity.id
_entity.type
_entity.pdbx_description
1 polymer ?
#
loop_
_entity_poly.entity_id
_entity_poly.type
_entity_poly.pdbx_seq_one_letter_code
_entity_poly.pdbx_strand_id
1 'polypeptide(L)'
;MGGVRGETAVRRVVRAQIDRGVDVIKINATERAGLPDTDPRQRTFTDEEIAAIVDEARKSNIYVASHAHGDEGAFASVGAGGRSIEHGTYLSDRTLALMKERGTFFVPTISTMAEMIEPRNDVILQIRGKHYGPRVRETTVKAIKMGVKFSQAPIPSTTGPAISGWQMKFRN
;
A
#
# COMPACT_ATOMS: atom_id res chain seq x y z
N MET A 1 11.38 14.40 0.91
CA MET A 1 11.66 13.99 -0.50
C MET A 1 10.49 14.41 -1.38
N GLY A 2 10.72 15.25 -2.39
CA GLY A 2 9.69 15.65 -3.36
C GLY A 2 9.48 14.53 -4.39
N GLY A 3 8.37 13.80 -4.29
CA GLY A 3 7.98 12.79 -5.27
C GLY A 3 7.47 13.41 -6.58
N VAL A 4 7.09 12.56 -7.52
CA VAL A 4 6.44 12.97 -8.78
C VAL A 4 5.05 13.53 -8.44
N ARG A 5 4.70 14.69 -9.00
CA ARG A 5 3.45 15.41 -8.75
C ARG A 5 2.79 15.85 -10.07
N GLY A 6 1.47 15.94 -10.07
CA GLY A 6 0.63 16.29 -11.20
C GLY A 6 0.29 15.09 -12.07
N GLU A 7 -0.96 15.04 -12.55
CA GLU A 7 -1.51 13.94 -13.37
C GLU A 7 -0.63 13.58 -14.57
N THR A 8 -0.16 14.58 -15.32
CA THR A 8 0.70 14.36 -16.51
C THR A 8 2.01 13.68 -16.14
N ALA A 9 2.64 14.10 -15.03
CA ALA A 9 3.93 13.56 -14.62
C ALA A 9 3.79 12.12 -14.10
N VAL A 10 2.75 11.84 -13.30
CA VAL A 10 2.51 10.47 -12.79
C VAL A 10 2.18 9.51 -13.93
N ARG A 11 1.38 9.92 -14.93
CA ARG A 11 1.11 9.10 -16.13
C ARG A 11 2.38 8.80 -16.92
N ARG A 12 3.25 9.81 -17.11
CA ARG A 12 4.54 9.62 -17.80
C ARG A 12 5.40 8.59 -17.09
N VAL A 13 5.45 8.62 -15.76
CA VAL A 13 6.24 7.66 -14.97
C VAL A 13 5.64 6.27 -15.05
N VAL A 14 4.31 6.14 -14.98
CA VAL A 14 3.62 4.85 -15.13
C VAL A 14 3.94 4.22 -16.49
N ARG A 15 3.83 4.99 -17.59
CA ARG A 15 4.22 4.52 -18.94
C ARG A 15 5.67 4.06 -18.99
N ALA A 16 6.59 4.86 -18.44
CA ALA A 16 8.00 4.50 -18.41
C ALA A 16 8.30 3.22 -17.60
N GLN A 17 7.49 2.87 -16.59
CA GLN A 17 7.60 1.57 -15.92
C GLN A 17 6.99 0.45 -16.76
N ILE A 18 5.85 0.68 -17.39
CA ILE A 18 5.20 -0.30 -18.29
C ILE A 18 6.12 -0.66 -19.45
N ASP A 19 6.79 0.33 -20.06
CA ASP A 19 7.75 0.11 -21.15
C ASP A 19 8.95 -0.75 -20.73
N ARG A 20 9.20 -0.87 -19.41
CA ARG A 20 10.23 -1.74 -18.81
C ARG A 20 9.71 -3.14 -18.47
N GLY A 21 8.46 -3.45 -18.82
CA GLY A 21 7.86 -4.77 -18.65
C GLY A 21 7.45 -5.10 -17.21
N VAL A 22 7.03 -4.12 -16.42
CA VAL A 22 6.53 -4.38 -15.05
C VAL A 22 5.13 -5.02 -15.08
N ASP A 23 4.89 -5.97 -14.18
CA ASP A 23 3.57 -6.60 -14.02
C ASP A 23 2.61 -5.79 -13.13
N VAL A 24 3.14 -4.84 -12.36
CA VAL A 24 2.39 -4.08 -11.34
C VAL A 24 3.02 -2.72 -11.10
N ILE A 25 2.19 -1.71 -10.88
CA ILE A 25 2.63 -0.41 -10.38
C ILE A 25 2.45 -0.36 -8.87
N LYS A 26 3.52 -0.03 -8.14
CA LYS A 26 3.48 0.19 -6.69
C LYS A 26 3.57 1.68 -6.38
N ILE A 27 2.66 2.18 -5.56
CA ILE A 27 2.67 3.58 -5.10
C ILE A 27 2.72 3.69 -3.59
N ASN A 28 3.23 4.82 -3.10
CA ASN A 28 3.07 5.25 -1.70
C ASN A 28 1.87 6.19 -1.63
N ALA A 29 0.69 5.66 -1.31
CA ALA A 29 -0.51 6.47 -1.15
C ALA A 29 -0.52 7.22 0.19
N THR A 30 0.23 6.73 1.18
CA THR A 30 0.59 7.46 2.40
C THR A 30 2.11 7.56 2.55
N GLU A 31 2.57 8.45 3.43
CA GLU A 31 3.99 8.55 3.75
C GLU A 31 4.54 7.25 4.36
N ARG A 32 5.87 7.11 4.29
CA ARG A 32 6.56 5.93 4.83
C ARG A 32 6.31 5.80 6.33
N ALA A 33 6.25 4.56 6.80
CA ALA A 33 6.08 4.29 8.22
C ALA A 33 7.40 4.18 9.00
N GLY A 34 8.55 4.17 8.34
CA GLY A 34 9.84 3.88 8.96
C GLY A 34 10.73 5.09 9.29
N LEU A 35 10.40 6.29 8.82
CA LEU A 35 11.28 7.46 8.96
C LEU A 35 10.82 8.39 10.10
N PRO A 36 11.74 9.01 10.85
CA PRO A 36 11.40 9.88 11.98
C PRO A 36 10.58 11.12 11.57
N ASP A 37 10.78 11.62 10.36
CA ASP A 37 10.18 12.86 9.82
C ASP A 37 8.90 12.61 9.00
N THR A 38 8.31 11.42 9.09
CA THR A 38 7.13 11.02 8.32
C THR A 38 5.97 10.58 9.22
N ASP A 39 4.74 10.94 8.83
CA ASP A 39 3.51 10.44 9.44
C ASP A 39 2.78 9.51 8.45
N PRO A 40 2.72 8.19 8.75
CA PRO A 40 2.18 7.19 7.82
C PRO A 40 0.67 7.30 7.63
N ARG A 41 0.01 8.22 8.35
CA ARG A 41 -1.39 8.55 8.14
C ARG A 41 -1.58 9.61 7.05
N GLN A 42 -0.55 10.41 6.78
CA GLN A 42 -0.64 11.50 5.80
C GLN A 42 -0.66 10.95 4.39
N ARG A 43 -1.60 11.44 3.60
CA ARG A 43 -1.77 11.09 2.20
C ARG A 43 -0.67 11.73 1.36
N THR A 44 -0.12 10.98 0.39
CA THR A 44 0.98 11.47 -0.47
C THR A 44 0.48 12.06 -1.78
N PHE A 45 -0.54 11.49 -2.42
CA PHE A 45 -1.05 11.90 -3.73
C PHE A 45 -2.42 12.54 -3.63
N THR A 46 -2.85 13.35 -4.59
CA THR A 46 -4.26 13.76 -4.70
C THR A 46 -5.14 12.63 -5.24
N ASP A 47 -6.46 12.80 -5.22
CA ASP A 47 -7.39 11.79 -5.75
C ASP A 47 -7.23 11.70 -7.27
N GLU A 48 -7.03 12.84 -7.92
CA GLU A 48 -6.77 12.96 -9.36
C GLU A 48 -5.46 12.27 -9.74
N GLU A 49 -4.40 12.43 -8.94
CA GLU A 49 -3.13 11.76 -9.18
C GLU A 49 -3.25 10.23 -9.05
N ILE A 50 -3.93 9.73 -8.01
CA ILE A 50 -4.18 8.29 -7.83
C ILE A 50 -5.04 7.76 -8.97
N ALA A 51 -6.12 8.46 -9.34
CA ALA A 51 -6.98 8.08 -10.44
C ALA A 51 -6.22 8.04 -11.77
N ALA A 52 -5.34 9.01 -12.02
CA ALA A 52 -4.50 9.06 -13.22
C ALA A 52 -3.52 7.88 -13.29
N ILE A 53 -2.92 7.49 -12.15
CA ILE A 53 -2.04 6.32 -12.06
C ILE A 53 -2.80 5.04 -12.36
N VAL A 54 -3.96 4.82 -11.72
CA VAL A 54 -4.76 3.60 -11.88
C VAL A 54 -5.33 3.51 -13.29
N ASP A 55 -5.82 4.61 -13.85
CA ASP A 55 -6.32 4.65 -15.22
C ASP A 55 -5.23 4.30 -16.24
N GLU A 56 -4.01 4.81 -16.06
CA GLU A 56 -2.91 4.53 -16.97
C GLU A 56 -2.41 3.08 -16.88
N ALA A 57 -2.31 2.55 -15.66
CA ALA A 57 -1.98 1.14 -15.43
C ALA A 57 -3.03 0.20 -16.10
N ARG A 58 -4.32 0.53 -15.95
CA ARG A 58 -5.43 -0.25 -16.52
C ARG A 58 -5.39 -0.32 -18.04
N LYS A 59 -4.96 0.74 -18.75
CA LYS A 59 -4.82 0.73 -20.23
C LYS A 59 -3.88 -0.36 -20.74
N SER A 60 -2.93 -0.77 -19.90
CA SER A 60 -1.97 -1.84 -20.20
C SER A 60 -2.29 -3.15 -19.47
N ASN A 61 -3.52 -3.30 -18.95
CA ASN A 61 -3.99 -4.48 -18.22
C ASN A 61 -3.14 -4.85 -17.00
N ILE A 62 -2.45 -3.89 -16.39
CA ILE A 62 -1.70 -4.11 -15.14
C ILE A 62 -2.40 -3.42 -13.96
N TYR A 63 -2.07 -3.91 -12.76
CA TYR A 63 -2.70 -3.47 -11.53
C TYR A 63 -1.87 -2.45 -10.76
N VAL A 64 -2.53 -1.73 -9.84
CA VAL A 64 -1.87 -0.84 -8.88
C VAL A 64 -1.99 -1.41 -7.47
N ALA A 65 -0.87 -1.46 -6.76
CA ALA A 65 -0.83 -1.73 -5.33
C ALA A 65 -0.43 -0.47 -4.57
N SER A 66 -1.07 -0.22 -3.43
CA SER A 66 -0.85 1.00 -2.65
C SER A 66 -0.26 0.66 -1.29
N HIS A 67 0.94 1.18 -1.00
CA HIS A 67 1.40 1.35 0.37
C HIS A 67 0.51 2.40 1.04
N ALA A 68 -0.29 1.99 2.01
CA ALA A 68 -1.17 2.88 2.77
C ALA A 68 -1.35 2.35 4.19
N HIS A 69 -0.80 3.08 5.17
CA HIS A 69 -1.13 2.84 6.58
C HIS A 69 -2.38 3.62 6.99
N GLY A 70 -2.44 4.89 6.59
CA GLY A 70 -3.57 5.80 6.83
C GLY A 70 -4.79 5.53 5.98
N ASP A 71 -5.94 5.90 6.54
CA ASP A 71 -7.25 5.66 5.94
C ASP A 71 -7.50 6.45 4.65
N GLU A 72 -7.18 7.75 4.61
CA GLU A 72 -7.48 8.62 3.47
C GLU A 72 -6.77 8.18 2.18
N GLY A 73 -5.49 7.80 2.28
CA GLY A 73 -4.73 7.29 1.13
C GLY A 73 -5.23 5.93 0.65
N ALA A 74 -5.66 5.07 1.59
CA ALA A 74 -6.24 3.78 1.26
C ALA A 74 -7.63 3.95 0.61
N PHE A 75 -8.51 4.76 1.18
CA PHE A 75 -9.84 5.04 0.65
C PHE A 75 -9.76 5.57 -0.78
N ALA A 76 -8.90 6.56 -1.04
CA ALA A 76 -8.66 7.10 -2.37
C ALA A 76 -8.15 6.02 -3.35
N SER A 77 -7.19 5.19 -2.91
CA SER A 77 -6.65 4.09 -3.73
C SER A 77 -7.71 3.06 -4.09
N VAL A 78 -8.56 2.66 -3.12
CA VAL A 78 -9.65 1.71 -3.36
C VAL A 78 -10.69 2.31 -4.31
N GLY A 79 -11.09 3.56 -4.07
CA GLY A 79 -12.06 4.29 -4.90
C GLY A 79 -11.62 4.43 -6.35
N ALA A 80 -10.33 4.66 -6.59
CA ALA A 80 -9.75 4.73 -7.93
C ALA A 80 -9.65 3.37 -8.64
N GLY A 81 -9.89 2.25 -7.95
CA GLY A 81 -9.78 0.90 -8.50
C GLY A 81 -8.44 0.21 -8.22
N GLY A 82 -7.71 0.64 -7.19
CA GLY A 82 -6.50 -0.02 -6.71
C GLY A 82 -6.75 -1.48 -6.35
N ARG A 83 -5.81 -2.34 -6.71
CA ARG A 83 -5.93 -3.80 -6.61
C ARG A 83 -5.69 -4.30 -5.20
N SER A 84 -4.76 -3.69 -4.48
CA SER A 84 -4.45 -4.06 -3.11
C SER A 84 -4.01 -2.87 -2.25
N ILE A 85 -4.34 -2.94 -0.96
CA ILE A 85 -3.88 -2.04 0.08
C ILE A 85 -2.92 -2.78 0.98
N GLU A 86 -1.77 -2.17 1.19
CA GLU A 86 -0.64 -2.80 1.87
C GLU A 86 -0.37 -2.08 3.18
N HIS A 87 -0.09 -2.87 4.20
CA HIS A 87 -0.01 -2.52 5.62
C HIS A 87 -1.39 -2.24 6.24
N GLY A 88 -2.11 -1.20 5.81
CA GLY A 88 -3.44 -0.85 6.31
C GLY A 88 -3.55 -0.81 7.83
N THR A 89 -2.58 -0.22 8.52
CA THR A 89 -2.54 -0.20 9.99
C THR A 89 -3.72 0.56 10.61
N TYR A 90 -4.21 1.61 9.95
CA TYR A 90 -5.21 2.53 10.47
C TYR A 90 -6.47 2.61 9.59
N LEU A 91 -6.83 1.53 8.89
CA LEU A 91 -8.04 1.54 8.06
C LEU A 91 -9.30 1.62 8.92
N SER A 92 -10.21 2.49 8.50
CA SER A 92 -11.53 2.65 9.08
C SER A 92 -12.54 1.69 8.48
N ASP A 93 -13.70 1.58 9.13
CA ASP A 93 -14.81 0.74 8.70
C ASP A 93 -15.32 1.14 7.30
N ARG A 94 -15.31 2.43 6.96
CA ARG A 94 -15.71 2.89 5.62
C ARG A 94 -14.79 2.36 4.52
N THR A 95 -13.48 2.34 4.78
CA THR A 95 -12.50 1.88 3.80
C THR A 95 -12.53 0.37 3.67
N LEU A 96 -12.66 -0.36 4.79
CA LEU A 96 -12.83 -1.81 4.76
C LEU A 96 -14.12 -2.23 4.04
N ALA A 97 -15.22 -1.50 4.25
CA ALA A 97 -16.47 -1.71 3.53
C ALA A 97 -16.30 -1.49 2.02
N LEU A 98 -15.63 -0.40 1.62
CA LEU A 98 -15.35 -0.11 0.22
C LEU A 98 -14.40 -1.16 -0.40
N MET A 99 -13.39 -1.64 0.34
CA MET A 99 -12.51 -2.71 -0.13
C MET A 99 -13.28 -4.00 -0.42
N LYS A 100 -14.24 -4.36 0.44
CA LYS A 100 -15.13 -5.50 0.21
C LYS A 100 -15.96 -5.31 -1.04
N GLU A 101 -16.62 -4.15 -1.18
CA GLU A 101 -17.46 -3.80 -2.33
C GLU A 101 -16.67 -3.87 -3.65
N ARG A 102 -15.47 -3.31 -3.68
CA ARG A 102 -14.61 -3.23 -4.87
C ARG A 102 -13.78 -4.50 -5.11
N GLY A 103 -13.79 -5.45 -4.19
CA GLY A 103 -12.95 -6.64 -4.25
C GLY A 103 -11.45 -6.32 -4.17
N THR A 104 -11.07 -5.21 -3.54
CA THR A 104 -9.68 -4.82 -3.30
C THR A 104 -9.08 -5.69 -2.19
N PHE A 105 -7.88 -6.21 -2.43
CA PHE A 105 -7.22 -7.11 -1.49
C PHE A 105 -6.56 -6.34 -0.34
N PHE A 106 -6.64 -6.89 0.86
CA PHE A 106 -5.91 -6.42 2.02
C PHE A 106 -4.65 -7.26 2.26
N VAL A 107 -3.50 -6.59 2.39
CA VAL A 107 -2.21 -7.19 2.71
C VAL A 107 -1.65 -6.55 3.99
N PRO A 108 -1.95 -7.09 5.18
CA PRO A 108 -1.66 -6.41 6.45
C PRO A 108 -0.18 -6.42 6.86
N THR A 109 0.67 -7.25 6.23
CA THR A 109 2.13 -7.30 6.51
C THR A 109 2.49 -7.44 8.00
N ILE A 110 1.75 -8.29 8.73
CA ILE A 110 1.90 -8.45 10.19
C ILE A 110 3.33 -8.85 10.57
N SER A 111 4.00 -9.70 9.78
CA SER A 111 5.39 -10.10 9.99
C SER A 111 6.33 -8.91 9.91
N THR A 112 6.18 -8.04 8.91
CA THR A 112 6.99 -6.82 8.76
C THR A 112 6.87 -5.91 9.99
N MET A 113 5.67 -5.74 10.56
CA MET A 113 5.52 -4.96 11.79
C MET A 113 6.19 -5.61 13.00
N ALA A 114 6.27 -6.95 13.04
CA ALA A 114 7.00 -7.67 14.08
C ALA A 114 8.52 -7.58 13.90
N GLU A 115 9.02 -7.58 12.66
CA GLU A 115 10.45 -7.39 12.38
C GLU A 115 10.94 -6.01 12.83
N MET A 116 10.10 -4.96 12.74
CA MET A 116 10.48 -3.60 13.15
C MET A 116 10.94 -3.49 14.61
N ILE A 117 10.43 -4.35 15.51
CA ILE A 117 10.77 -4.32 16.94
C ILE A 117 12.04 -5.09 17.29
N GLU A 118 12.68 -5.72 16.31
CA GLU A 118 13.90 -6.49 16.55
C GLU A 118 15.08 -5.59 16.97
N PRO A 119 15.95 -6.06 17.90
CA PRO A 119 17.07 -5.26 18.41
C PRO A 119 18.05 -4.75 17.36
N ARG A 120 18.10 -5.40 16.18
CA ARG A 120 18.96 -5.01 15.05
C ARG A 120 18.55 -3.70 14.37
N ASN A 121 17.29 -3.28 14.54
CA ASN A 121 16.78 -2.05 13.93
C ASN A 121 17.04 -0.84 14.83
N ASP A 122 17.02 0.36 14.25
CA ASP A 122 17.17 1.59 15.03
C ASP A 122 15.99 1.80 16.00
N VAL A 123 16.23 2.63 17.02
CA VAL A 123 15.27 2.87 18.11
C VAL A 123 13.95 3.47 17.61
N ILE A 124 13.97 4.26 16.53
CA ILE A 124 12.76 4.88 15.97
C ILE A 124 11.89 3.81 15.33
N LEU A 125 12.47 2.91 14.53
CA LEU A 125 11.75 1.76 13.97
C LEU A 125 11.16 0.87 15.06
N GLN A 126 11.91 0.60 16.13
CA GLN A 126 11.42 -0.23 17.23
C GLN A 126 10.24 0.42 17.97
N ILE A 127 10.32 1.71 18.28
CA ILE A 127 9.22 2.45 18.93
C ILE A 127 7.97 2.43 18.05
N ARG A 128 8.14 2.72 16.75
CA ARG A 128 7.02 2.73 15.79
C ARG A 128 6.42 1.34 15.60
N GLY A 129 7.24 0.29 15.51
CA GLY A 129 6.80 -1.11 15.45
C GLY A 129 5.94 -1.51 16.65
N LYS A 130 6.32 -1.12 17.88
CA LYS A 130 5.52 -1.34 19.11
C LYS A 130 4.14 -0.68 19.02
N HIS A 131 3.99 0.42 18.28
CA HIS A 131 2.71 1.09 18.08
C HIS A 131 1.89 0.52 16.91
N TYR A 132 2.54 0.06 15.84
CA TYR A 132 1.86 -0.46 14.64
C TYR A 132 1.38 -1.89 14.82
N GLY A 133 2.17 -2.75 15.47
CA GLY A 133 1.86 -4.17 15.64
C GLY A 133 0.47 -4.45 16.21
N PRO A 134 0.08 -3.88 17.36
CA PRO A 134 -1.26 -4.08 17.92
C PRO A 134 -2.38 -3.59 17.00
N ARG A 135 -2.19 -2.44 16.35
CA ARG A 135 -3.20 -1.79 15.52
C ARG A 135 -3.45 -2.52 14.21
N VAL A 136 -2.39 -2.97 13.54
CA VAL A 136 -2.56 -3.74 12.30
C VAL A 136 -3.26 -5.07 12.58
N ARG A 137 -3.03 -5.69 13.75
CA ARG A 137 -3.76 -6.88 14.18
C ARG A 137 -5.24 -6.59 14.40
N GLU A 138 -5.57 -5.49 15.09
CA GLU A 138 -6.95 -5.05 15.28
C GLU A 138 -7.67 -4.82 13.94
N THR A 139 -7.06 -4.05 13.05
CA THR A 139 -7.59 -3.77 11.70
C THR A 139 -7.74 -5.05 10.89
N THR A 140 -6.79 -5.99 11.00
CA THR A 140 -6.89 -7.31 10.36
C THR A 140 -8.08 -8.10 10.87
N VAL A 141 -8.27 -8.19 12.19
CA VAL A 141 -9.42 -8.89 12.79
C VAL A 141 -10.73 -8.27 12.32
N LYS A 142 -10.82 -6.94 12.27
CA LYS A 142 -11.98 -6.23 11.75
C LYS A 142 -12.26 -6.56 10.29
N ALA A 143 -11.23 -6.49 9.44
CA ALA A 143 -11.34 -6.81 8.02
C ALA A 143 -11.79 -8.26 7.76
N ILE A 144 -11.32 -9.22 8.56
CA ILE A 144 -11.79 -10.62 8.53
C ILE A 144 -13.29 -10.68 8.85
N LYS A 145 -13.73 -10.06 9.95
CA LYS A 145 -15.16 -10.03 10.36
C LYS A 145 -16.06 -9.39 9.30
N MET A 146 -15.55 -8.41 8.57
CA MET A 146 -16.29 -7.73 7.49
C MET A 146 -16.32 -8.52 6.17
N GLY A 147 -15.45 -9.53 6.00
CA GLY A 147 -15.34 -10.33 4.79
C GLY A 147 -14.52 -9.67 3.68
N VAL A 148 -13.50 -8.88 4.04
CA VAL A 148 -12.55 -8.31 3.07
C VAL A 148 -11.64 -9.43 2.54
N LYS A 149 -11.27 -9.38 1.26
CA LYS A 149 -10.36 -10.35 0.65
C LYS A 149 -8.91 -10.12 1.12
N PHE A 150 -8.16 -11.20 1.34
CA PHE A 150 -6.76 -11.14 1.76
C PHE A 150 -5.81 -11.75 0.74
N SER A 151 -4.58 -11.24 0.66
CA SER A 151 -3.47 -11.87 -0.08
C SER A 151 -2.26 -12.05 0.84
N GLN A 152 -1.49 -13.11 0.62
CA GLN A 152 -0.41 -13.54 1.53
C GLN A 152 0.97 -12.92 1.23
N ALA A 153 1.17 -12.28 0.08
CA ALA A 153 2.49 -11.75 -0.31
C ALA A 153 2.45 -10.21 -0.44
N PRO A 154 3.27 -9.46 0.33
CA PRO A 154 3.49 -8.05 0.07
C PRO A 154 4.28 -7.85 -1.23
N ILE A 155 4.00 -6.77 -1.93
CA ILE A 155 4.95 -6.26 -2.92
C ILE A 155 6.09 -5.60 -2.14
N PRO A 156 7.37 -5.98 -2.37
CA PRO A 156 8.50 -5.50 -1.58
C PRO A 156 8.52 -3.97 -1.44
N SER A 157 8.67 -3.48 -0.20
CA SER A 157 9.01 -2.07 0.03
C SER A 157 10.42 -1.80 -0.49
N THR A 158 10.66 -0.59 -0.99
CA THR A 158 11.90 -0.14 -1.64
C THR A 158 13.09 0.06 -0.66
N THR A 159 13.31 -0.87 0.27
CA THR A 159 14.31 -0.77 1.35
C THR A 159 15.42 -1.83 1.30
N GLY A 160 15.58 -2.57 0.19
CA GLY A 160 16.67 -3.56 0.02
C GLY A 160 16.72 -4.13 -1.40
N PRO A 161 17.81 -4.81 -1.81
CA PRO A 161 18.14 -5.03 -3.22
C PRO A 161 17.02 -5.82 -3.90
N ALA A 162 16.64 -5.36 -5.09
CA ALA A 162 15.72 -6.06 -5.97
C ALA A 162 16.29 -7.47 -6.24
N ILE A 163 15.67 -8.47 -5.63
CA ILE A 163 15.86 -9.87 -5.97
C ILE A 163 14.54 -10.43 -6.49
N SER A 164 14.69 -11.10 -7.63
CA SER A 164 13.70 -11.65 -8.52
C SER A 164 12.70 -12.60 -7.84
N GLY A 165 11.45 -12.59 -8.33
CA GLY A 165 10.64 -13.82 -8.36
C GLY A 165 9.38 -13.93 -7.49
N TRP A 166 8.87 -12.87 -6.86
CA TRP A 166 7.65 -13.00 -6.05
C TRP A 166 6.42 -12.50 -6.81
N GLN A 167 5.78 -13.43 -7.54
CA GLN A 167 4.45 -13.22 -8.11
C GLN A 167 3.39 -13.20 -6.99
N MET A 168 2.56 -12.16 -6.98
CA MET A 168 1.39 -12.06 -6.11
C MET A 168 0.34 -13.07 -6.63
N LYS A 169 0.19 -14.23 -5.96
CA LYS A 169 -0.88 -15.20 -6.27
C LYS A 169 -2.16 -14.80 -5.53
N PHE A 170 -3.09 -14.15 -6.24
CA PHE A 170 -4.45 -13.95 -5.73
C PHE A 170 -5.18 -15.30 -5.74
N ARG A 171 -5.56 -15.84 -4.57
CA ARG A 171 -6.46 -16.99 -4.49
C ARG A 171 -7.89 -16.47 -4.58
N ASN A 172 -8.70 -17.09 -5.44
CA ASN A 172 -10.13 -16.80 -5.59
C ASN A 172 -10.91 -17.25 -4.37
#